data_AF-A0A7K1LJE9-F1
#
_entry.id   AF-A0A7K1LJE9-F1
#
_cell.length_a   1.000
_cell.length_b   1.000
_cell.length_c   1.000
_cell.angle_alpha   90.00
_cell.angle_beta   90.00
_cell.angle_gamma   90.00
#
_symmetry.space_group_name_H-M   'P 1'
#
loop_
_entity.id
_entity.type
_entity.pdbx_description
1 polymer ?
#
loop_
_entity_poly.entity_id
_entity_poly.type
_entity_poly.pdbx_seq_one_letter_code
_entity_poly.pdbx_strand_id
1 'polypeptide(L)'
;MANTDSNNTEVEQNETARQAEADQAADTSQEPTEDPSTTEDNADTAMEHPGEDTAGDDGPDDEGQASKLRAEATKYRRQLRETQAQLETITNQRETLLRSSVEAQLPEHLPGKLFWKLSDDPKQFMTEDGDVDSEKVAQTATDIVQEFDLKPRGPVVTAQGQHKQVKMQNSLADAFKPRDL
;
A
#
# COMPACT_ATOMS: atom_id res chain seq x y z
N MET A 1 -33.09 -50.16 25.59
CA MET A 1 -34.53 -49.98 25.31
C MET A 1 -34.84 -48.56 25.72
N ALA A 2 -34.77 -47.61 24.79
CA ALA A 2 -35.77 -47.33 23.75
C ALA A 2 -36.78 -46.30 24.26
N ASN A 3 -36.56 -45.04 23.87
CA ASN A 3 -37.53 -43.96 23.86
C ASN A 3 -37.25 -43.18 22.56
N THR A 4 -37.86 -43.64 21.48
CA THR A 4 -38.12 -42.81 20.30
C THR A 4 -39.55 -42.32 20.35
N ASP A 5 -39.74 -41.11 19.82
CA ASP A 5 -40.78 -40.74 18.84
C ASP A 5 -41.55 -39.46 19.17
N SER A 6 -41.90 -38.78 18.07
CA SER A 6 -42.91 -37.73 17.97
C SER A 6 -42.63 -36.41 18.70
N ASN A 7 -42.02 -35.47 17.97
CA ASN A 7 -42.76 -34.27 17.59
C ASN A 7 -42.29 -33.76 16.23
N ASN A 8 -43.20 -33.81 15.26
CA ASN A 8 -42.99 -33.52 13.85
C ASN A 8 -44.05 -32.49 13.41
N THR A 9 -43.63 -31.51 12.60
CA THR A 9 -44.48 -30.68 11.71
C THR A 9 -45.69 -29.96 12.32
N GLU A 10 -45.48 -28.69 12.68
CA GLU A 10 -46.39 -27.53 12.63
C GLU A 10 -45.49 -26.35 13.11
N VAL A 11 -45.22 -25.25 12.39
CA VAL A 11 -46.07 -24.43 11.52
C VAL A 11 -45.26 -23.87 10.33
N GLU A 12 -45.38 -24.47 9.15
CA GLU A 12 -45.15 -23.77 7.87
C GLU A 12 -46.47 -23.07 7.48
N GLN A 13 -46.66 -21.83 7.92
CA GLN A 13 -47.73 -20.92 7.45
C GLN A 13 -47.54 -19.52 8.04
N ASN A 14 -46.66 -18.73 7.41
CA ASN A 14 -46.72 -17.27 7.41
C ASN A 14 -45.92 -16.75 6.20
N GLU A 15 -46.60 -16.72 5.05
CA GLU A 15 -46.71 -15.53 4.18
C GLU A 15 -45.43 -14.65 4.08
N THR A 16 -44.64 -14.64 3.00
CA THR A 16 -44.96 -14.85 1.58
C THR A 16 -46.14 -13.99 1.09
N ALA A 17 -46.12 -12.68 1.39
CA ALA A 17 -47.08 -11.71 0.84
C ALA A 17 -46.62 -10.22 0.84
N ARG A 18 -45.37 -9.91 0.44
CA ARG A 18 -44.88 -8.57 0.02
C ARG A 18 -43.68 -8.76 -0.91
N GLN A 19 -43.79 -8.96 -2.23
CA GLN A 19 -44.38 -8.07 -3.25
C GLN A 19 -43.87 -6.63 -3.03
N ALA A 20 -42.78 -6.15 -3.65
CA ALA A 20 -42.40 -6.11 -5.08
C ALA A 20 -43.28 -5.15 -5.90
N GLU A 21 -42.87 -3.87 -6.02
CA GLU A 21 -43.05 -2.97 -7.18
C GLU A 21 -42.34 -1.61 -6.98
N ALA A 22 -42.06 -0.90 -8.09
CA ALA A 22 -41.34 0.38 -8.24
C ALA A 22 -39.85 0.38 -7.77
N ASP A 23 -38.81 0.41 -8.61
CA ASP A 23 -38.66 0.70 -10.04
C ASP A 23 -38.92 2.16 -10.50
N GLN A 24 -37.92 2.75 -11.19
CA GLN A 24 -37.85 4.12 -11.78
C GLN A 24 -37.86 5.30 -10.77
N ALA A 25 -37.09 6.40 -10.88
CA ALA A 25 -35.97 6.83 -11.73
C ALA A 25 -35.14 7.88 -10.90
N ALA A 26 -34.10 8.61 -11.34
CA ALA A 26 -33.46 8.84 -12.65
C ALA A 26 -31.95 9.14 -12.45
N ASP A 27 -31.07 8.85 -13.42
CA ASP A 27 -30.40 9.84 -14.30
C ASP A 27 -30.08 11.23 -13.70
N THR A 28 -28.81 11.45 -13.35
CA THR A 28 -28.12 12.73 -13.60
C THR A 28 -26.63 12.45 -13.73
N SER A 29 -26.15 12.49 -14.97
CA SER A 29 -24.73 12.61 -15.31
C SER A 29 -24.19 13.97 -14.86
N GLN A 30 -22.97 13.98 -14.28
CA GLN A 30 -22.06 15.12 -14.40
C GLN A 30 -20.62 14.69 -14.08
N GLU A 31 -19.83 14.44 -15.14
CA GLU A 31 -18.38 14.59 -15.09
C GLU A 31 -18.03 16.10 -15.13
N PRO A 32 -17.13 16.57 -14.25
CA PRO A 32 -16.34 17.77 -14.51
C PRO A 32 -14.96 17.35 -15.03
N THR A 33 -14.76 17.47 -16.34
CA THR A 33 -13.42 17.53 -16.93
C THR A 33 -12.87 18.93 -16.70
N GLU A 34 -11.80 19.07 -15.91
CA GLU A 34 -11.00 20.29 -15.87
C GLU A 34 -9.52 19.99 -16.13
N ASP A 35 -8.92 20.79 -17.01
CA ASP A 35 -7.55 20.65 -17.51
C ASP A 35 -6.48 20.85 -16.41
N PRO A 36 -5.40 20.04 -16.38
CA PRO A 36 -4.21 20.35 -15.62
C PRO A 36 -3.36 21.41 -16.34
N SER A 37 -3.85 22.66 -16.38
CA SER A 37 -3.02 23.83 -16.68
C SER A 37 -2.59 24.49 -15.38
N THR A 38 -1.41 24.14 -14.90
CA THR A 38 -0.74 24.87 -13.80
C THR A 38 0.69 25.17 -14.21
N THR A 39 0.83 26.29 -14.90
CA THR A 39 2.09 27.02 -15.06
C THR A 39 2.67 27.32 -13.68
N GLU A 40 4.00 27.24 -13.58
CA GLU A 40 4.74 27.71 -12.41
C GLU A 40 4.46 29.20 -12.16
N ASP A 41 4.14 29.58 -10.92
CA ASP A 41 4.47 30.93 -10.46
C ASP A 41 4.91 30.94 -8.99
N ASN A 42 6.13 31.40 -8.76
CA ASN A 42 6.68 31.63 -7.43
C ASN A 42 6.32 33.05 -7.00
N ALA A 43 5.13 33.22 -6.42
CA ALA A 43 4.68 34.51 -5.90
C ALA A 43 4.53 34.46 -4.37
N ASP A 44 5.64 34.69 -3.67
CA ASP A 44 5.64 35.18 -2.29
C ASP A 44 4.79 36.45 -2.20
N THR A 45 3.51 36.29 -1.86
CA THR A 45 2.55 37.39 -1.73
C THR A 45 1.91 37.33 -0.36
N ALA A 46 2.48 38.08 0.57
CA ALA A 46 1.83 38.41 1.83
C ALA A 46 0.56 39.23 1.53
N MET A 47 -0.58 38.53 1.40
CA MET A 47 -1.85 39.15 1.12
C MET A 47 -2.47 39.64 2.43
N GLU A 48 -2.18 40.89 2.79
CA GLU A 48 -2.98 41.64 3.77
C GLU A 48 -4.44 41.65 3.30
N HIS A 49 -5.33 41.11 4.13
CA HIS A 49 -6.77 41.20 3.92
C HIS A 49 -7.35 42.24 4.89
N PRO A 50 -7.75 43.44 4.42
CA PRO A 50 -8.53 44.36 5.24
C PRO A 50 -9.95 43.80 5.35
N GLY A 51 -10.22 43.05 6.42
CA GLY A 51 -11.56 42.57 6.78
C GLY A 51 -12.29 43.64 7.60
N GLU A 52 -13.47 44.04 7.12
CA GLU A 52 -14.23 45.22 7.56
C GLU A 52 -14.60 45.29 9.05
N ASP A 53 -14.78 46.55 9.49
CA ASP A 53 -15.38 46.94 10.76
C ASP A 53 -16.62 46.11 11.13
N THR A 54 -16.59 45.50 12.32
CA THR A 54 -17.82 45.25 13.07
C THR A 54 -17.67 45.88 14.45
N ALA A 55 -18.27 47.06 14.63
CA ALA A 55 -18.09 47.86 15.84
C ALA A 55 -18.61 47.15 17.10
N GLY A 56 -17.80 47.12 18.16
CA GLY A 56 -18.17 46.48 19.43
C GLY A 56 -17.14 46.66 20.54
N ASP A 57 -17.14 47.85 21.17
CA ASP A 57 -16.63 48.14 22.52
C ASP A 57 -15.12 47.87 22.78
N ASP A 58 -14.29 48.92 22.68
CA ASP A 58 -12.85 48.91 22.97
C ASP A 58 -12.56 48.69 24.47
N GLY A 59 -12.49 47.42 24.88
CA GLY A 59 -11.76 46.99 26.07
C GLY A 59 -10.30 46.69 25.72
N PRO A 60 -9.28 47.35 26.33
CA PRO A 60 -7.88 47.28 25.88
C PRO A 60 -7.14 45.95 26.15
N ASP A 61 -7.86 44.84 26.35
CA ASP A 61 -7.35 43.50 26.67
C ASP A 61 -7.77 42.40 25.66
N ASP A 62 -8.65 42.67 24.69
CA ASP A 62 -9.23 41.62 23.83
C ASP A 62 -8.40 41.30 22.57
N GLU A 63 -7.82 42.29 21.89
CA GLU A 63 -6.95 42.08 20.72
C GLU A 63 -5.79 41.12 21.01
N GLY A 64 -5.20 41.25 22.21
CA GLY A 64 -4.11 40.41 22.69
C GLY A 64 -4.53 38.97 22.96
N GLN A 65 -5.81 38.69 23.17
CA GLN A 65 -6.36 37.33 23.31
C GLN A 65 -6.72 36.75 21.94
N ALA A 66 -7.40 37.52 21.08
CA ALA A 66 -7.71 37.13 19.71
C ALA A 66 -6.46 36.74 18.92
N SER A 67 -5.35 37.48 19.06
CA SER A 67 -4.07 37.17 18.42
C SER A 67 -3.47 35.84 18.91
N LYS A 68 -3.49 35.58 20.23
CA LYS A 68 -3.02 34.31 20.82
C LYS A 68 -3.85 33.12 20.33
N LEU A 69 -5.18 33.26 20.32
CA LEU A 69 -6.10 32.22 19.81
C LEU A 69 -5.86 31.92 18.32
N ARG A 70 -5.60 32.93 17.48
CA ARG A 70 -5.23 32.75 16.07
C ARG A 70 -3.89 32.00 15.91
N ALA A 71 -2.90 32.32 16.74
CA ALA A 71 -1.60 31.65 16.74
C ALA A 71 -1.72 30.18 17.19
N GLU A 72 -2.49 29.89 18.24
CA GLU A 72 -2.76 28.53 18.71
C GLU A 72 -3.55 27.71 17.68
N ALA A 73 -4.62 28.26 17.11
CA ALA A 73 -5.38 27.59 16.04
C ALA A 73 -4.49 27.25 14.83
N THR A 74 -3.56 28.14 14.46
CA THR A 74 -2.58 27.92 13.39
C THR A 74 -1.59 26.80 13.76
N LYS A 75 -1.10 26.77 15.00
CA LYS A 75 -0.25 25.70 15.52
C LYS A 75 -0.96 24.34 15.48
N TYR A 76 -2.21 24.24 15.94
CA TYR A 76 -2.97 22.99 15.92
C TYR A 76 -3.28 22.51 14.49
N ARG A 77 -3.61 23.42 13.56
CA ARG A 77 -3.78 23.08 12.13
C ARG A 77 -2.49 22.53 11.52
N ARG A 78 -1.33 23.10 11.87
CA ARG A 78 -0.02 22.57 11.43
C ARG A 78 0.23 21.18 12.02
N GLN A 79 0.03 21.00 13.32
CA GLN A 79 0.21 19.72 14.00
C GLN A 79 -0.70 18.63 13.40
N LEU A 80 -1.95 18.94 13.06
CA LEU A 80 -2.86 17.99 12.41
C LEU A 80 -2.34 17.52 11.06
N ARG A 81 -1.88 18.43 10.20
CA ARG A 81 -1.29 18.07 8.89
C ARG A 81 -0.01 17.25 9.06
N GLU A 82 0.80 17.60 10.04
CA GLU A 82 2.04 16.88 10.37
C GLU A 82 1.76 15.45 10.85
N THR A 83 0.77 15.24 11.73
CA THR A 83 0.38 13.89 12.17
C THR A 83 -0.28 13.08 11.06
N GLN A 84 -1.05 13.71 10.16
CA GLN A 84 -1.60 13.06 8.97
C GLN A 84 -0.49 12.57 8.02
N ALA A 85 0.50 13.40 7.73
CA ALA A 85 1.65 13.02 6.90
C ALA A 85 2.52 11.93 7.56
N GLN A 86 2.66 11.95 8.90
CA GLN A 86 3.32 10.87 9.64
C GLN A 86 2.54 9.55 9.57
N LEU A 87 1.20 9.59 9.69
CA LEU A 87 0.32 8.42 9.56
C LEU A 87 0.44 7.80 8.17
N GLU A 88 0.37 8.62 7.12
CA GLU A 88 0.56 8.21 5.73
C GLU A 88 1.95 7.58 5.52
N THR A 89 3.00 8.23 6.02
CA THR A 89 4.38 7.71 5.95
C THR A 89 4.52 6.33 6.61
N ILE A 90 3.99 6.18 7.83
CA ILE A 90 4.00 4.91 8.58
C ILE A 90 3.18 3.83 7.85
N THR A 91 2.04 4.21 7.24
CA THR A 91 1.19 3.29 6.48
C THR A 91 1.91 2.77 5.25
N ASN A 92 2.55 3.65 4.48
CA ASN A 92 3.33 3.30 3.29
C ASN A 92 4.55 2.44 3.64
N GLN A 93 5.24 2.75 4.75
CA GLN A 93 6.34 1.92 5.28
C GLN A 93 5.84 0.54 5.71
N ARG A 94 4.74 0.45 6.45
CA ARG A 94 4.12 -0.82 6.86
C ARG A 94 3.74 -1.66 5.65
N GLU A 95 3.06 -1.10 4.66
CA GLU A 95 2.65 -1.82 3.44
C GLU A 95 3.86 -2.32 2.65
N THR A 96 4.94 -1.53 2.55
CA THR A 96 6.19 -1.93 1.91
C THR A 96 6.86 -3.09 2.64
N LEU A 97 6.93 -3.03 3.98
CA LEU A 97 7.48 -4.11 4.80
C LEU A 97 6.65 -5.39 4.67
N LEU A 98 5.32 -5.30 4.71
CA LEU A 98 4.41 -6.42 4.51
C LEU A 98 4.58 -7.07 3.13
N ARG A 99 4.70 -6.28 2.06
CA ARG A 99 5.00 -6.84 0.73
C ARG A 99 6.34 -7.57 0.74
N SER A 100 7.39 -6.98 1.34
CA SER A 100 8.71 -7.62 1.40
C SER A 100 8.75 -8.91 2.23
N SER A 101 7.95 -9.00 3.30
CA SER A 101 7.90 -10.20 4.15
C SER A 101 7.16 -11.35 3.49
N VAL A 102 6.10 -11.06 2.73
CA VAL A 102 5.41 -12.06 1.88
C VAL A 102 6.30 -12.47 0.71
N GLU A 103 6.98 -11.53 0.03
CA GLU A 103 7.92 -11.84 -1.06
C GLU A 103 9.06 -12.77 -0.61
N ALA A 104 9.56 -12.61 0.62
CA ALA A 104 10.59 -13.48 1.19
C ALA A 104 10.14 -14.93 1.42
N GLN A 105 8.83 -15.20 1.41
CA GLN A 105 8.25 -16.54 1.52
C GLN A 105 7.81 -17.14 0.17
N LEU A 106 7.85 -16.36 -0.92
CA LEU A 106 7.51 -16.87 -2.25
C LEU A 106 8.55 -17.88 -2.75
N PRO A 107 8.14 -18.90 -3.51
CA PRO A 107 9.08 -19.85 -4.09
C PRO A 107 9.94 -19.19 -5.18
N GLU A 108 11.22 -19.54 -5.28
CA GLU A 108 12.22 -18.87 -6.15
C GLU A 108 11.84 -18.73 -7.64
N HIS A 109 10.91 -19.54 -8.13
CA HIS A 109 10.43 -19.52 -9.51
C HIS A 109 9.24 -18.60 -9.76
N LEU A 110 8.58 -18.10 -8.71
CA LEU A 110 7.49 -17.14 -8.79
C LEU A 110 8.02 -15.71 -8.51
N PRO A 111 8.13 -14.83 -9.52
CA PRO A 111 8.57 -13.46 -9.27
C PRO A 111 7.50 -12.69 -8.49
N GLY A 112 7.88 -12.01 -7.39
CA GLY A 112 6.96 -11.22 -6.56
C GLY A 112 6.12 -10.19 -7.33
N LYS A 113 6.69 -9.60 -8.40
CA LYS A 113 5.93 -8.70 -9.31
C LYS A 113 4.74 -9.37 -10.00
N LEU A 114 4.77 -10.69 -10.25
CA LEU A 114 3.63 -11.43 -10.77
C LEU A 114 2.62 -11.75 -9.67
N PHE A 115 3.11 -12.15 -8.48
CA PHE A 115 2.27 -12.38 -7.30
C PHE A 115 1.42 -11.14 -6.96
N TRP A 116 2.02 -9.95 -6.82
CA TRP A 116 1.31 -8.68 -6.59
C TRP A 116 0.54 -8.14 -7.80
N LYS A 117 0.53 -8.85 -8.94
CA LYS A 117 -0.36 -8.55 -10.06
C LYS A 117 -1.64 -9.38 -10.05
N LEU A 118 -1.70 -10.42 -9.22
CA LEU A 118 -2.88 -11.26 -9.00
C LEU A 118 -3.42 -11.15 -7.56
N SER A 119 -2.61 -10.68 -6.62
CA SER A 119 -2.98 -10.46 -5.21
C SER A 119 -2.87 -8.98 -4.87
N ASP A 120 -4.01 -8.28 -4.79
CA ASP A 120 -4.04 -6.81 -4.61
C ASP A 120 -3.74 -6.37 -3.17
N ASP A 121 -4.26 -7.06 -2.15
CA ASP A 121 -4.09 -6.69 -0.74
C ASP A 121 -3.03 -7.56 -0.02
N PRO A 122 -1.94 -6.98 0.51
CA PRO A 122 -0.99 -7.71 1.37
C PRO A 122 -1.59 -8.21 2.70
N LYS A 123 -2.68 -7.61 3.19
CA LYS A 123 -3.27 -7.93 4.51
C LYS A 123 -3.95 -9.30 4.56
N GLN A 124 -4.40 -9.84 3.42
CA GLN A 124 -5.02 -11.18 3.37
C GLN A 124 -4.06 -12.30 3.78
N PHE A 125 -2.75 -12.05 3.66
CA PHE A 125 -1.65 -12.93 4.05
C PHE A 125 -1.16 -12.69 5.49
N MET A 126 -1.93 -11.99 6.32
CA MET A 126 -1.66 -11.82 7.74
C MET A 126 -2.52 -12.76 8.59
N THR A 127 -1.95 -13.20 9.71
CA THR A 127 -2.68 -13.79 10.83
C THR A 127 -3.32 -12.70 11.71
N GLU A 128 -4.19 -13.10 12.64
CA GLU A 128 -4.78 -12.17 13.62
C GLU A 128 -3.73 -11.55 14.56
N ASP A 129 -2.64 -12.28 14.82
CA ASP A 129 -1.49 -11.81 15.62
C ASP A 129 -0.58 -10.83 14.86
N GLY A 130 -0.76 -10.69 13.53
CA GLY A 130 0.02 -9.78 12.68
C GLY A 130 1.28 -10.40 12.05
N ASP A 131 1.46 -11.71 12.18
CA ASP A 131 2.50 -12.48 11.48
C ASP A 131 2.06 -12.86 10.06
N VAL A 132 3.01 -13.24 9.20
CA VAL A 132 2.72 -13.72 7.84
C VAL A 132 2.14 -15.14 7.88
N ASP A 133 0.97 -15.31 7.29
CA ASP A 133 0.29 -16.59 7.09
C ASP A 133 0.94 -17.36 5.93
N SER A 134 2.00 -18.10 6.26
CA SER A 134 2.78 -18.87 5.30
C SER A 134 1.96 -19.92 4.54
N GLU A 135 0.86 -20.44 5.13
CA GLU A 135 0.00 -21.43 4.47
C GLU A 135 -0.83 -20.77 3.37
N LYS A 136 -1.44 -19.61 3.63
CA LYS A 136 -2.11 -18.82 2.58
C LYS A 136 -1.15 -18.37 1.48
N VAL A 137 0.03 -17.87 1.84
CA VAL A 137 1.04 -17.45 0.85
C VAL A 137 1.45 -18.63 -0.03
N ALA A 138 1.71 -19.80 0.54
CA ALA A 138 2.06 -21.01 -0.20
C ALA A 138 0.92 -21.51 -1.09
N GLN A 139 -0.33 -21.46 -0.61
CA GLN A 139 -1.50 -21.84 -1.40
C GLN A 139 -1.68 -20.92 -2.61
N THR A 140 -1.77 -19.60 -2.40
CA THR A 140 -1.92 -18.63 -3.50
C THR A 140 -0.73 -18.65 -4.46
N ALA A 141 0.50 -18.82 -3.97
CA ALA A 141 1.67 -19.01 -4.82
C ALA A 141 1.56 -20.29 -5.67
N THR A 142 1.05 -21.39 -5.10
CA THR A 142 0.83 -22.66 -5.82
C THR A 142 -0.24 -22.52 -6.90
N ASP A 143 -1.34 -21.83 -6.61
CA ASP A 143 -2.42 -21.58 -7.57
C ASP A 143 -1.93 -20.76 -8.77
N ILE A 144 -1.18 -19.68 -8.53
CA ILE A 144 -0.55 -18.87 -9.58
C ILE A 144 0.49 -19.68 -10.39
N VAL A 145 1.29 -20.52 -9.72
CA VAL A 145 2.27 -21.39 -10.40
C VAL A 145 1.59 -22.39 -11.34
N GLN A 146 0.44 -22.94 -10.93
CA GLN A 146 -0.35 -23.85 -11.76
C GLN A 146 -1.05 -23.14 -12.92
N GLU A 147 -1.68 -21.98 -12.68
CA GLU A 147 -2.40 -21.19 -13.69
C GLU A 147 -1.47 -20.74 -14.84
N PHE A 148 -0.21 -20.41 -14.54
CA PHE A 148 0.76 -19.89 -15.51
C PHE A 148 1.83 -20.91 -15.96
N ASP A 149 1.71 -22.20 -15.61
CA ASP A 149 2.69 -23.29 -15.89
C ASP A 149 4.14 -22.88 -15.56
N LEU A 150 4.33 -22.25 -14.40
CA LEU A 150 5.63 -21.70 -13.98
C LEU A 150 6.55 -22.82 -13.51
N LYS A 151 7.55 -23.14 -14.34
CA LYS A 151 8.49 -24.23 -14.04
C LYS A 151 9.56 -23.81 -13.04
N PRO A 152 9.93 -24.69 -12.08
CA PRO A 152 11.01 -24.42 -11.14
C PRO A 152 12.29 -24.12 -11.93
N ARG A 153 12.92 -22.99 -11.62
CA ARG A 153 14.12 -22.54 -12.32
C ARG A 153 15.28 -23.47 -11.95
N GLY A 154 15.66 -24.34 -12.88
CA GLY A 154 16.78 -25.27 -12.68
C GLY A 154 18.09 -24.52 -12.33
N PRO A 155 19.06 -25.20 -11.69
CA PRO A 155 20.28 -24.58 -11.22
C PRO A 155 21.01 -23.85 -12.36
N VAL A 156 21.12 -22.53 -12.23
CA VAL A 156 21.73 -21.67 -13.26
C VAL A 156 23.24 -21.83 -13.21
N VAL A 157 23.78 -22.78 -13.97
CA VAL A 157 25.23 -22.99 -14.07
C VAL A 157 25.86 -21.90 -14.97
N THR A 158 26.06 -20.70 -14.40
CA THR A 158 26.60 -19.51 -15.07
C THR A 158 28.02 -19.65 -15.65
N ALA A 159 28.70 -20.77 -15.38
CA ALA A 159 30.12 -20.98 -15.69
C ALA A 159 30.42 -22.18 -16.61
N GLN A 160 29.43 -22.86 -17.20
CA GLN A 160 29.72 -23.89 -18.21
C GLN A 160 30.29 -23.26 -19.49
N GLY A 161 31.54 -23.57 -19.82
CA GLY A 161 32.24 -23.13 -21.04
C GLY A 161 33.05 -21.82 -20.91
N GLN A 162 32.70 -20.95 -19.97
CA GLN A 162 33.42 -19.69 -19.69
C GLN A 162 34.71 -19.93 -18.88
N HIS A 163 35.69 -20.58 -19.52
CA HIS A 163 37.05 -20.64 -18.98
C HIS A 163 37.64 -19.22 -18.99
N LYS A 164 37.66 -18.56 -17.82
CA LYS A 164 38.42 -17.32 -17.68
C LYS A 164 39.89 -17.66 -17.90
N GLN A 165 40.43 -17.25 -19.04
CA GLN A 165 41.87 -17.26 -19.34
C GLN A 165 42.55 -16.32 -18.33
N VAL A 166 42.87 -16.84 -17.15
CA VAL A 166 43.64 -16.12 -16.13
C VAL A 166 45.04 -15.97 -16.71
N LYS A 167 45.28 -14.83 -17.37
CA LYS A 167 46.59 -14.43 -17.87
C LYS A 167 47.51 -14.24 -16.66
N MET A 168 48.15 -15.32 -16.22
CA MET A 168 49.10 -15.28 -15.13
C MET A 168 50.27 -14.38 -15.52
N GLN A 169 50.26 -13.16 -14.99
CA GLN A 169 51.27 -12.13 -15.26
C GLN A 169 52.66 -12.59 -14.81
N ASN A 170 52.72 -13.52 -13.86
CA ASN A 170 53.95 -14.10 -13.31
C ASN A 170 54.15 -15.53 -13.86
N SER A 171 54.35 -15.66 -15.18
CA SER A 171 54.70 -16.96 -15.76
C SER A 171 56.09 -17.40 -15.30
N LEU A 172 56.31 -18.71 -15.16
CA LEU A 172 57.61 -19.26 -14.75
C LEU A 172 58.74 -18.91 -15.75
N ALA A 173 58.39 -18.63 -17.00
CA ALA A 173 59.30 -18.12 -18.04
C ALA A 173 59.80 -16.68 -17.81
N ASP A 174 59.13 -15.90 -16.95
CA ASP A 174 59.54 -14.54 -16.60
C ASP A 174 60.57 -14.51 -15.46
N ALA A 175 60.57 -15.54 -14.60
CA ALA A 175 61.49 -15.68 -13.47
C ALA A 175 62.96 -15.94 -13.87
N PHE A 176 63.22 -16.35 -15.12
CA PHE A 176 64.56 -16.66 -15.64
C PHE A 176 65.11 -15.59 -16.60
N LYS A 177 64.41 -14.47 -16.80
CA LYS A 177 64.97 -13.36 -17.57
C LYS A 177 66.01 -12.63 -16.73
N PRO A 178 67.22 -12.36 -17.25
CA PRO A 178 68.18 -11.53 -16.54
C PRO A 178 67.55 -10.16 -16.33
N ARG A 179 67.59 -9.67 -15.09
CA ARG A 179 67.13 -8.33 -14.75
C ARG A 179 68.33 -7.40 -14.93
N ASP A 180 68.34 -6.65 -16.02
CA ASP A 180 69.40 -5.69 -16.31
C ASP A 180 69.53 -4.69 -15.14
N LEU A 181 70.78 -4.42 -14.75
CA LEU A 181 71.23 -3.63 -13.60
C LEU A 181 72.03 -2.41 -14.07
#